data_AF-A0A948E5Y5-F1
#
_entry.id   AF-A0A948E5Y5-F1
#
_cell.length_a   1.000
_cell.length_b   1.000
_cell.length_c   1.000
_cell.angle_alpha   90.00
_cell.angle_beta   90.00
_cell.angle_gamma   90.00
#
_symmetry.space_group_name_H-M   'P 1'
#
loop_
_entity.id
_entity.type
_entity.pdbx_description
1 polymer ?
#
loop_
_entity_poly.entity_id
_entity_poly.type
_entity_poly.pdbx_seq_one_letter_code
_entity_poly.pdbx_strand_id
1 'polypeptide(L)'
;MKPQRGFTLLEVLIALGIVAVISILSWQGLEEVLRSANRVTQVDEQVQTVSAVFSQLEKDLGALELSTEPPTPDSDLVEVTGNGLLIQYTQRKTSEPAYRESVEWILNESGLLRIARSELNPDQPSISDPIPTRGLQVRLLREPGGWTSPVIFGNHAVQELSDLELQGQALQLNTGTPANQPPADGDPPEIPQAQTVQSLVRAVEISLTQPNNQAVSRVFLTGGVY
;
A
#
# COMPACT_ATOMS: atom_id res chain seq x y z
N MET A 1 73.03 37.33 -22.22
CA MET A 1 71.77 38.07 -22.02
C MET A 1 70.64 37.27 -22.64
N LYS A 2 69.65 36.81 -21.86
CA LYS A 2 68.54 36.00 -22.35
C LYS A 2 67.39 36.92 -22.78
N PRO A 3 66.89 36.84 -24.01
CA PRO A 3 65.78 37.68 -24.47
C PRO A 3 64.49 37.28 -23.74
N GLN A 4 63.80 38.28 -23.17
CA GLN A 4 62.46 38.11 -22.62
C GLN A 4 61.48 38.01 -23.80
N ARG A 5 60.78 36.87 -23.92
CA ARG A 5 59.71 36.68 -24.91
C ARG A 5 58.50 37.52 -24.47
N GLY A 6 58.11 38.46 -25.31
CA GLY A 6 56.97 39.35 -25.07
C GLY A 6 55.64 38.60 -25.16
N PHE A 7 54.77 38.88 -24.20
CA PHE A 7 53.40 38.41 -24.06
C PHE A 7 52.57 38.78 -25.30
N THR A 8 52.14 37.79 -26.07
CA THR A 8 51.38 38.05 -27.30
C THR A 8 49.89 38.18 -26.98
N LEU A 9 49.19 39.09 -27.67
CA LEU A 9 47.73 39.25 -27.55
C LEU A 9 46.98 37.93 -27.82
N LEU A 10 47.55 37.08 -28.69
CA LEU A 10 47.06 35.75 -28.97
C LEU A 10 47.06 34.84 -27.73
N GLU A 11 48.10 34.91 -26.91
CA GLU A 11 48.26 34.10 -25.69
C GLU A 11 47.19 34.43 -24.65
N VAL A 12 46.88 35.72 -24.49
CA VAL A 12 45.78 36.21 -23.66
C VAL A 12 44.42 35.74 -24.18
N LEU A 13 44.22 35.83 -25.50
CA LEU A 13 42.95 35.49 -26.13
C LEU A 13 42.64 33.99 -26.02
N ILE A 14 43.67 33.15 -26.22
CA ILE A 14 43.57 31.71 -25.99
C ILE A 14 43.30 31.43 -24.51
N ALA A 15 44.02 32.09 -23.59
CA ALA A 15 43.81 31.90 -22.15
C ALA A 15 42.38 32.24 -21.73
N LEU A 16 41.84 33.38 -22.19
CA LEU A 16 40.46 33.77 -21.94
C LEU A 16 39.46 32.80 -22.57
N GLY A 17 39.73 32.30 -23.78
CA GLY A 17 38.88 31.31 -24.44
C GLY A 17 38.79 29.99 -23.66
N ILE A 18 39.93 29.48 -23.18
CA ILE A 18 39.97 28.25 -22.37
C ILE A 18 39.24 28.45 -21.04
N VAL A 19 39.49 29.56 -20.35
CA VAL A 19 38.82 29.88 -19.08
C VAL A 19 37.32 30.01 -19.28
N ALA A 20 36.86 30.67 -20.36
CA ALA A 20 35.45 30.79 -20.67
C ALA A 20 34.78 29.42 -20.88
N VAL A 21 35.41 28.50 -21.61
CA VAL A 21 34.88 27.14 -21.82
C VAL A 21 34.83 26.36 -20.51
N ILE A 22 35.89 26.39 -19.71
CA ILE A 22 35.94 25.72 -18.41
C ILE A 22 34.86 26.29 -17.47
N SER A 23 34.66 27.60 -17.45
CA SER A 23 33.61 28.24 -16.65
C SER A 23 32.21 27.77 -17.05
N ILE A 24 31.92 27.68 -18.36
CA ILE A 24 30.62 27.17 -18.86
C ILE A 24 30.42 25.71 -18.45
N LEU A 25 31.43 24.86 -18.69
CA LEU A 25 31.34 23.43 -18.34
C LEU A 25 31.22 23.20 -16.83
N SER A 26 31.89 24.03 -16.02
CA SER A 26 31.82 23.96 -14.56
C SER A 26 30.41 24.29 -14.05
N TRP A 27 29.78 25.33 -14.59
CA TRP A 27 28.40 25.68 -14.22
C TRP A 27 27.39 24.64 -14.70
N GLN A 28 27.57 24.09 -15.92
CA GLN A 28 26.73 22.99 -16.42
C GLN A 28 26.89 21.72 -15.58
N GLY A 29 28.12 21.38 -15.18
CA GLY A 29 28.38 20.24 -14.30
C GLY A 29 27.76 20.43 -12.91
N LEU A 30 27.83 21.63 -12.35
CA LEU A 30 27.19 21.96 -11.08
C LEU A 30 25.66 21.89 -11.17
N GLU A 31 25.06 22.45 -12.22
CA GLU A 31 23.61 22.38 -12.44
C GLU A 31 23.11 20.94 -12.57
N GLU A 32 23.83 20.09 -13.28
CA GLU A 32 23.46 18.68 -13.45
C GLU A 32 23.52 17.91 -12.12
N VAL A 33 24.56 18.17 -11.30
CA VAL A 33 24.68 17.59 -9.96
C VAL A 33 23.56 18.07 -9.03
N LEU A 34 23.25 19.37 -9.02
CA LEU A 34 22.17 19.93 -8.21
C LEU A 34 20.81 19.36 -8.62
N ARG A 35 20.56 19.20 -9.93
CA ARG A 35 19.34 18.58 -10.45
C ARG A 35 19.26 17.10 -10.04
N SER A 36 20.35 16.36 -10.15
CA SER A 36 20.42 14.96 -9.74
C SER A 36 20.18 14.80 -8.23
N ALA A 37 20.80 15.64 -7.40
CA ALA A 37 20.60 15.62 -5.95
C ALA A 37 19.14 15.90 -5.58
N ASN A 38 18.52 16.92 -6.19
CA ASN A 38 17.11 17.22 -5.97
C ASN A 38 16.19 16.05 -6.36
N ARG A 39 16.49 15.35 -7.46
CA ARG A 39 15.73 14.16 -7.86
C ARG A 39 15.86 13.02 -6.86
N VAL A 40 17.06 12.79 -6.32
CA VAL A 40 17.29 11.76 -5.29
C VAL A 40 16.50 12.09 -4.02
N THR A 41 16.53 13.33 -3.54
CA THR A 41 15.76 13.76 -2.36
C THR A 41 14.26 13.52 -2.54
N GLN A 42 13.70 13.89 -3.70
CA GLN A 42 12.27 13.68 -3.98
C GLN A 42 11.87 12.20 -4.01
N VAL A 43 12.73 11.33 -4.54
CA VAL A 43 12.48 9.88 -4.53
C VAL A 43 12.53 9.34 -3.10
N ASP A 44 13.45 9.84 -2.27
CA ASP A 44 13.56 9.41 -0.88
C ASP A 44 12.33 9.80 -0.04
N GLU A 45 11.86 11.05 -0.18
CA GLU A 45 10.61 11.51 0.46
C GLU A 45 9.40 10.66 0.05
N GLN A 46 9.30 10.30 -1.23
CA GLN A 46 8.21 9.47 -1.76
C GLN A 46 8.24 8.04 -1.19
N VAL A 47 9.43 7.44 -1.05
CA VAL A 47 9.62 6.11 -0.46
C VAL A 47 9.30 6.13 1.03
N GLN A 48 9.75 7.15 1.76
CA GLN A 48 9.42 7.33 3.17
C GLN A 48 7.91 7.48 3.38
N THR A 49 7.24 8.27 2.52
CA THR A 49 5.79 8.46 2.56
C THR A 49 5.05 7.13 2.41
N VAL A 50 5.37 6.35 1.37
CA VAL A 50 4.70 5.05 1.15
C VAL A 50 5.02 4.04 2.24
N SER A 51 6.25 4.04 2.75
CA SER A 51 6.62 3.19 3.88
C SER A 51 5.80 3.53 5.13
N ALA A 52 5.59 4.82 5.41
CA ALA A 52 4.75 5.27 6.52
C ALA A 52 3.28 4.86 6.35
N VAL A 53 2.73 4.91 5.13
CA VAL A 53 1.38 4.41 4.84
C VAL A 53 1.28 2.92 5.14
N PHE A 54 2.20 2.11 4.64
CA PHE A 54 2.17 0.67 4.90
C PHE A 54 2.37 0.34 6.37
N SER A 55 3.23 1.07 7.10
CA SER A 55 3.34 0.90 8.55
C SER A 55 2.07 1.29 9.29
N GLN A 56 1.33 2.28 8.80
CA GLN A 56 0.03 2.63 9.39
C GLN A 56 -1.03 1.56 9.09
N LEU A 57 -1.09 1.06 7.86
CA LEU A 57 -1.95 -0.07 7.48
C LEU A 57 -1.63 -1.32 8.28
N GLU A 58 -0.35 -1.62 8.51
CA GLU A 58 0.10 -2.74 9.33
C GLU A 58 -0.42 -2.63 10.77
N LYS A 59 -0.39 -1.43 11.36
CA LYS A 59 -0.95 -1.18 12.69
C LYS A 59 -2.47 -1.35 12.72
N ASP A 60 -3.16 -0.82 11.71
CA ASP A 60 -4.62 -0.88 11.62
C ASP A 60 -5.11 -2.33 11.43
N LEU A 61 -4.42 -3.11 10.58
CA LEU A 61 -4.72 -4.53 10.37
C LEU A 61 -4.25 -5.41 11.53
N GLY A 62 -3.13 -5.08 12.18
CA GLY A 62 -2.65 -5.78 13.37
C GLY A 62 -3.56 -5.59 14.59
N ALA A 63 -4.32 -4.49 14.65
CA ALA A 63 -5.32 -4.28 15.69
C ALA A 63 -6.46 -5.32 15.65
N LEU A 64 -6.66 -5.98 14.51
CA LEU A 64 -7.61 -7.09 14.38
C LEU A 64 -7.20 -8.28 15.26
N GLU A 65 -5.90 -8.55 15.42
CA GLU A 65 -5.40 -9.65 16.25
C GLU A 65 -5.66 -9.42 17.75
N LEU A 66 -5.73 -8.16 18.17
CA LEU A 66 -6.03 -7.77 19.54
C LEU A 66 -7.55 -7.78 19.83
N SER A 67 -8.38 -7.91 18.80
CA SER A 67 -9.83 -7.91 18.94
C SER A 67 -10.29 -9.25 19.54
N THR A 68 -10.74 -9.22 20.78
CA THR A 68 -11.19 -10.42 21.51
C THR A 68 -12.65 -10.80 21.26
N GLU A 69 -13.40 -9.94 20.58
CA GLU A 69 -14.82 -10.17 20.29
C GLU A 69 -14.96 -10.86 18.93
N PRO A 70 -15.65 -12.01 18.85
CA PRO A 70 -15.88 -12.67 17.57
C PRO A 70 -16.65 -11.74 16.62
N PRO A 71 -16.35 -11.77 15.31
CA PRO A 71 -17.13 -11.03 14.33
C PRO A 71 -18.60 -11.43 14.44
N THR A 72 -19.49 -10.44 14.52
CA THR A 72 -20.92 -10.72 14.44
C THR A 72 -21.28 -11.15 13.01
N PRO A 73 -22.31 -11.99 12.80
CA PRO A 73 -22.64 -12.51 11.47
C PRO A 73 -22.94 -11.42 10.42
N ASP A 74 -23.33 -10.22 10.86
CA ASP A 74 -23.66 -9.08 10.00
C ASP A 74 -22.48 -8.10 9.80
N SER A 75 -21.29 -8.33 10.38
CA SER A 75 -20.18 -7.38 10.30
C SER A 75 -18.85 -8.06 10.04
N ASP A 76 -18.34 -7.92 8.81
CA ASP A 76 -16.96 -8.30 8.46
C ASP A 76 -15.99 -7.30 9.11
N LEU A 77 -14.88 -7.81 9.66
CA LEU A 77 -13.85 -6.97 10.30
C LEU A 77 -13.02 -6.21 9.26
N VAL A 78 -12.93 -6.75 8.04
CA VAL A 78 -12.25 -6.10 6.93
C VAL A 78 -13.13 -6.17 5.69
N GLU A 79 -13.60 -5.02 5.24
CA GLU A 79 -14.51 -4.91 4.12
C GLU A 79 -13.97 -3.92 3.09
N VAL A 80 -14.11 -4.25 1.80
CA VAL A 80 -13.87 -3.27 0.75
C VAL A 80 -15.19 -2.56 0.44
N THR A 81 -15.28 -1.29 0.78
CA THR A 81 -16.44 -0.44 0.53
C THR A 81 -16.41 0.11 -0.89
N GLY A 82 -17.47 0.83 -1.30
CA GLY A 82 -17.49 1.52 -2.59
C GLY A 82 -16.42 2.61 -2.74
N ASN A 83 -15.84 3.06 -1.63
CA ASN A 83 -14.91 4.19 -1.60
C ASN A 83 -13.49 3.80 -1.16
N GLY A 84 -13.31 2.59 -0.62
CA GLY A 84 -12.01 2.18 -0.11
C GLY A 84 -12.03 0.91 0.73
N LEU A 85 -11.16 0.87 1.73
CA LEU A 85 -10.99 -0.26 2.65
C LEU A 85 -11.44 0.13 4.06
N LEU A 86 -12.44 -0.55 4.58
CA LEU A 86 -12.92 -0.42 5.94
C LEU A 86 -12.33 -1.54 6.81
N ILE A 87 -11.79 -1.17 7.96
CA ILE A 87 -11.24 -2.05 8.98
C ILE A 87 -11.96 -1.73 10.29
N GLN A 88 -12.53 -2.74 10.92
CA GLN A 88 -13.25 -2.62 12.19
C GLN A 88 -12.60 -3.54 13.23
N TYR A 89 -12.26 -2.98 14.39
CA TYR A 89 -11.69 -3.74 15.49
C TYR A 89 -12.15 -3.18 16.84
N THR A 90 -12.09 -4.00 17.87
CA THR A 90 -12.38 -3.58 19.24
C THR A 90 -11.08 -3.24 19.95
N GLN A 91 -10.97 -2.02 20.47
CA GLN A 91 -9.86 -1.59 21.33
C GLN A 91 -10.21 -1.81 22.79
N ARG A 92 -9.21 -2.21 23.57
CA ARG A 92 -9.28 -2.18 25.03
C ARG A 92 -8.05 -1.46 25.57
N LYS A 93 -8.24 -0.25 26.10
CA LYS A 93 -7.21 0.47 26.84
C LYS A 93 -7.26 0.08 28.32
N THR A 94 -6.08 -0.01 28.94
CA THR A 94 -5.97 -0.22 30.39
C THR A 94 -6.75 0.88 31.11
N SER A 95 -7.70 0.49 31.96
CA SER A 95 -8.58 1.36 32.76
C SER A 95 -9.78 1.98 32.01
N GLU A 96 -10.04 1.62 30.75
CA GLU A 96 -11.23 2.05 30.00
C GLU A 96 -12.07 0.85 29.56
N PRO A 97 -13.40 1.00 29.43
CA PRO A 97 -14.22 -0.03 28.79
C PRO A 97 -13.74 -0.23 27.34
N ALA A 98 -13.87 -1.47 26.85
CA ALA A 98 -13.60 -1.75 25.45
C ALA A 98 -14.58 -0.96 24.57
N TYR A 99 -14.08 -0.45 23.45
CA TYR A 99 -14.86 0.32 22.50
C TYR A 99 -14.48 -0.06 21.07
N ARG A 100 -15.42 0.00 20.13
CA ARG A 100 -15.12 -0.27 18.72
C ARG A 100 -14.50 0.94 18.05
N GLU A 101 -13.51 0.68 17.21
CA GLU A 101 -13.00 1.63 16.24
C GLU A 101 -13.27 1.13 14.82
N SER A 102 -13.62 2.07 13.95
CA SER A 102 -13.72 1.86 12.51
C SER A 102 -12.69 2.76 11.84
N VAL A 103 -11.87 2.17 10.97
CA VAL A 103 -10.85 2.86 10.20
C VAL A 103 -11.15 2.66 8.73
N GLU A 104 -11.39 3.76 8.03
CA GLU A 104 -11.67 3.74 6.59
C GLU A 104 -10.51 4.39 5.84
N TRP A 105 -9.96 3.65 4.89
CA TRP A 105 -8.94 4.11 3.95
C TRP A 105 -9.60 4.44 2.62
N ILE A 106 -9.75 5.73 2.31
CA ILE A 106 -10.49 6.22 1.15
C ILE A 106 -9.53 6.86 0.16
N LEU A 107 -9.66 6.55 -1.12
CA LEU A 107 -8.96 7.27 -2.18
C LEU A 107 -9.89 8.33 -2.77
N ASN A 108 -9.46 9.60 -2.75
CA ASN A 108 -10.17 10.72 -3.37
C ASN A 108 -9.27 11.47 -4.35
N GLU A 109 -9.71 12.64 -4.82
CA GLU A 109 -8.93 13.48 -5.75
C GLU A 109 -7.64 14.07 -5.15
N SER A 110 -7.59 14.30 -3.83
CA SER A 110 -6.41 14.85 -3.15
C SER A 110 -5.40 13.78 -2.73
N GLY A 111 -5.82 12.52 -2.65
CA GLY A 111 -4.96 11.38 -2.36
C GLY A 111 -5.65 10.32 -1.50
N LEU A 112 -4.84 9.50 -0.85
CA LEU A 112 -5.31 8.50 0.10
C LEU A 112 -5.51 9.15 1.47
N LEU A 113 -6.67 8.93 2.07
CA LEU A 113 -7.04 9.41 3.39
C LEU A 113 -7.29 8.24 4.33
N ARG A 114 -6.91 8.40 5.59
CA ARG A 114 -7.30 7.53 6.70
C ARG A 114 -8.31 8.27 7.58
N ILE A 115 -9.49 7.70 7.76
CA ILE A 115 -10.55 8.22 8.61
C ILE A 115 -10.81 7.21 9.73
N ALA A 116 -10.42 7.54 10.96
CA ALA A 116 -10.70 6.72 12.13
C ALA A 116 -11.85 7.31 12.96
N ARG A 117 -12.83 6.47 13.30
CA ARG A 117 -13.98 6.83 14.12
C ARG A 117 -14.11 5.85 15.29
N SER A 118 -14.16 6.39 16.51
CA SER A 118 -14.41 5.65 17.74
C SER A 118 -15.89 5.71 18.11
N GLU A 119 -16.46 4.60 18.58
CA GLU A 119 -17.83 4.57 19.13
C GLU A 119 -18.01 5.52 20.34
N LEU A 120 -16.93 5.84 21.06
CA LEU A 120 -16.98 6.79 22.19
C LEU A 120 -17.21 8.23 21.72
N ASN A 121 -16.82 8.58 20.50
CA ASN A 121 -16.93 9.92 19.96
C ASN A 121 -17.17 9.88 18.43
N PRO A 122 -18.37 9.45 18.00
CA PRO A 122 -18.64 9.19 16.58
C PRO A 122 -18.66 10.46 15.71
N ASP A 123 -18.96 11.61 16.32
CA ASP A 123 -19.10 12.90 15.63
C ASP A 123 -17.76 13.60 15.37
N GLN A 124 -16.66 13.10 15.93
CA GLN A 124 -15.33 13.68 15.77
C GLN A 124 -14.33 12.64 15.23
N PRO A 125 -14.40 12.32 13.92
CA PRO A 125 -13.46 11.40 13.30
C PRO A 125 -12.05 12.01 13.26
N SER A 126 -11.04 11.17 13.45
CA SER A 126 -9.63 11.51 13.22
C SER A 126 -9.30 11.27 11.75
N ILE A 127 -9.04 12.34 11.01
CA ILE A 127 -8.74 12.32 9.57
C ILE A 127 -7.26 12.65 9.38
N SER A 128 -6.54 11.83 8.60
CA SER A 128 -5.15 12.13 8.24
C SER A 128 -5.05 13.24 7.19
N ASP A 129 -3.87 13.81 7.04
CA ASP A 129 -3.55 14.58 5.83
C ASP A 129 -3.65 13.67 4.59
N PRO A 130 -4.02 14.22 3.41
CA PRO A 130 -4.05 13.47 2.16
C PRO A 130 -2.64 12.98 1.79
N ILE A 131 -2.50 11.68 1.58
CA ILE A 131 -1.25 11.07 1.12
C ILE A 131 -1.25 10.98 -0.41
N PRO A 132 -0.30 11.62 -1.11
CA PRO A 132 -0.25 11.61 -2.57
C PRO A 132 -0.26 10.19 -3.15
N THR A 133 -1.41 9.79 -3.71
CA THR A 133 -1.67 8.45 -4.25
C THR A 133 -2.61 8.60 -5.42
N ARG A 134 -2.30 7.95 -6.55
CA ARG A 134 -3.12 8.00 -7.78
C ARG A 134 -4.13 6.86 -7.87
N GLY A 135 -3.80 5.72 -7.28
CA GLY A 135 -4.59 4.51 -7.36
C GLY A 135 -4.38 3.61 -6.16
N LEU A 136 -5.41 2.84 -5.82
CA LEU A 136 -5.41 1.86 -4.75
C LEU A 136 -6.05 0.59 -5.31
N GLN A 137 -5.42 -0.56 -5.12
CA GLN A 137 -6.03 -1.86 -5.38
C GLN A 137 -6.01 -2.68 -4.10
N VAL A 138 -7.13 -3.34 -3.80
CA VAL A 138 -7.28 -4.21 -2.63
C VAL A 138 -7.79 -5.58 -3.04
N ARG A 139 -7.20 -6.63 -2.46
CA ARG A 139 -7.70 -8.01 -2.54
C ARG A 139 -7.72 -8.63 -1.16
N LEU A 140 -8.74 -9.42 -0.88
CA LEU A 140 -8.92 -10.10 0.39
C LEU A 140 -8.76 -11.61 0.16
N LEU A 141 -8.03 -12.28 1.03
CA LEU A 141 -8.00 -13.74 1.09
C LEU A 141 -9.05 -14.20 2.10
N ARG A 142 -10.10 -14.88 1.64
CA ARG A 142 -11.18 -15.38 2.52
C ARG A 142 -11.15 -16.90 2.64
N GLU A 143 -11.38 -17.45 3.83
CA GLU A 143 -11.58 -18.90 4.06
C GLU A 143 -13.05 -19.22 4.33
N PRO A 144 -13.63 -20.31 3.76
CA PRO A 144 -12.98 -21.42 3.05
C PRO A 144 -12.70 -21.19 1.54
N GLY A 145 -12.63 -19.93 1.07
CA GLY A 145 -12.37 -19.58 -0.33
C GLY A 145 -10.89 -19.33 -0.68
N GLY A 146 -10.66 -18.30 -1.50
CA GLY A 146 -9.34 -17.86 -1.92
C GLY A 146 -9.29 -16.33 -2.06
N TRP A 147 -8.34 -15.83 -2.84
CA TRP A 147 -8.26 -14.40 -3.14
C TRP A 147 -9.52 -13.92 -3.86
N THR A 148 -10.08 -12.82 -3.39
CA THR A 148 -11.19 -12.12 -4.06
C THR A 148 -10.70 -11.44 -5.34
N SER A 149 -11.65 -11.08 -6.19
CA SER A 149 -11.39 -10.18 -7.32
C SER A 149 -10.78 -8.86 -6.81
N PRO A 150 -9.82 -8.29 -7.55
CA PRO A 150 -9.25 -6.98 -7.22
C PRO A 150 -10.33 -5.91 -7.30
N VAL A 151 -10.43 -5.13 -6.24
CA VAL A 151 -11.18 -3.88 -6.25
C VAL A 151 -10.18 -2.75 -6.46
N ILE A 152 -10.41 -1.95 -7.48
CA ILE A 152 -9.51 -0.88 -7.92
C ILE A 152 -10.21 0.45 -7.72
N PHE A 153 -9.48 1.40 -7.14
CA PHE A 153 -9.88 2.77 -6.95
C PHE A 153 -8.89 3.69 -7.66
N GLY A 154 -9.42 4.75 -8.29
CA GLY A 154 -8.61 5.74 -9.00
C GLY A 154 -7.83 5.15 -10.18
N ASN A 155 -6.68 5.75 -10.47
CA ASN A 155 -5.80 5.37 -11.57
C ASN A 155 -4.70 4.44 -11.04
N HIS A 156 -5.02 3.15 -10.95
CA HIS A 156 -4.05 2.14 -10.58
C HIS A 156 -3.18 1.73 -11.77
N ALA A 157 -1.86 1.69 -11.55
CA ALA A 157 -0.91 1.17 -12.52
C ALA A 157 -0.76 -0.34 -12.31
N VAL A 158 -1.05 -1.12 -13.34
CA VAL A 158 -0.81 -2.57 -13.33
C VAL A 158 0.69 -2.81 -13.22
N GLN A 159 1.10 -3.59 -12.23
CA GLN A 159 2.48 -4.04 -12.12
C GLN A 159 2.72 -5.15 -13.14
N GLU A 160 3.47 -4.89 -14.21
CA GLU A 160 4.02 -5.96 -15.05
C GLU A 160 5.06 -6.72 -14.21
N LEU A 161 4.73 -7.96 -13.80
CA LEU A 161 5.46 -8.72 -12.79
C LEU A 161 6.97 -8.89 -13.10
N SER A 162 7.81 -8.54 -12.13
CA SER A 162 9.05 -9.30 -11.89
C SER A 162 8.76 -10.30 -10.78
N ASP A 163 8.61 -11.53 -11.22
CA ASP A 163 8.21 -12.76 -10.53
C ASP A 163 9.28 -13.25 -9.51
N LEU A 164 9.64 -12.43 -8.51
CA LEU A 164 10.77 -12.73 -7.61
C LEU A 164 10.47 -12.75 -6.09
N GLU A 165 9.21 -12.71 -5.66
CA GLU A 165 8.88 -12.81 -4.22
C GLU A 165 7.79 -13.84 -3.87
N LEU A 166 7.48 -14.76 -4.80
CA LEU A 166 6.61 -15.92 -4.56
C LEU A 166 7.35 -17.16 -4.01
N GLN A 167 8.58 -17.03 -3.50
CA GLN A 167 9.32 -18.12 -2.83
C GLN A 167 9.08 -18.22 -1.31
N GLY A 168 7.98 -17.65 -0.80
CA GLY A 168 7.35 -18.12 0.42
C GLY A 168 6.48 -19.34 0.11
N GLN A 169 6.66 -20.44 0.83
CA GLN A 169 6.02 -21.74 0.60
C GLN A 169 4.48 -21.67 0.69
N ALA A 170 3.82 -21.24 -0.38
CA ALA A 170 2.38 -21.29 -0.49
C ALA A 170 2.03 -21.47 -1.96
N LEU A 171 1.61 -22.68 -2.33
CA LEU A 171 0.66 -23.03 -3.39
C LEU A 171 0.88 -24.48 -3.84
N GLN A 172 0.51 -25.43 -2.99
CA GLN A 172 -0.11 -26.68 -3.44
C GLN A 172 -1.36 -26.89 -2.59
N LEU A 173 -2.38 -26.08 -2.85
CA LEU A 173 -3.72 -26.37 -2.37
C LEU A 173 -4.33 -27.37 -3.35
N ASN A 174 -4.49 -28.58 -2.84
CA ASN A 174 -5.22 -29.70 -3.41
C ASN A 174 -6.50 -29.19 -4.09
N THR A 175 -6.56 -29.24 -5.43
CA THR A 175 -7.80 -29.12 -6.18
C THR A 175 -8.61 -30.39 -5.97
N GLY A 176 -9.19 -30.50 -4.76
CA GLY A 176 -10.19 -31.49 -4.44
C GLY A 176 -11.36 -31.29 -5.38
N THR A 177 -11.46 -32.14 -6.39
CA THR A 177 -12.66 -32.27 -7.21
C THR A 177 -13.81 -32.58 -6.25
N PRO A 178 -14.92 -31.81 -6.22
CA PRO A 178 -16.08 -32.25 -5.48
C PRO A 178 -16.55 -33.55 -6.14
N ALA A 179 -16.38 -34.67 -5.44
CA ALA A 179 -16.93 -35.95 -5.85
C ALA A 179 -18.45 -35.79 -5.87
N ASN A 180 -18.99 -35.55 -7.06
CA ASN A 180 -20.42 -35.47 -7.31
C ASN A 180 -20.95 -36.91 -7.27
N GLN A 181 -21.25 -37.40 -6.06
CA GLN A 181 -21.84 -38.70 -5.85
C GLN A 181 -23.37 -38.55 -6.00
N PRO A 182 -24.04 -39.29 -6.91
CA PRO A 182 -25.49 -39.19 -7.07
C PRO A 182 -26.21 -39.62 -5.78
N PRO A 183 -27.34 -39.00 -5.42
CA PRO A 183 -28.10 -39.41 -4.25
C PRO A 183 -28.64 -40.84 -4.45
N ALA A 184 -28.33 -41.73 -3.52
CA ALA A 184 -28.99 -43.03 -3.40
C ALA A 184 -30.39 -42.83 -2.82
N ASP A 185 -31.39 -43.50 -3.40
CA ASP A 185 -32.78 -43.52 -2.98
C ASP A 185 -32.95 -43.78 -1.47
N GLY A 186 -33.65 -42.86 -0.80
CA GLY A 186 -34.06 -42.96 0.60
C GLY A 186 -34.37 -41.58 1.17
N ASP A 187 -35.61 -41.40 1.65
CA ASP A 187 -36.25 -40.24 2.30
C ASP A 187 -35.54 -38.85 2.26
N PRO A 188 -36.26 -37.77 1.88
CA PRO A 188 -35.66 -36.45 1.80
C PRO A 188 -35.06 -36.05 3.16
N PRO A 189 -33.74 -35.78 3.25
CA PRO A 189 -33.15 -35.26 4.47
C PRO A 189 -33.71 -33.84 4.69
N GLU A 190 -34.03 -33.51 5.94
CA GLU A 190 -34.21 -32.13 6.38
C GLU A 190 -33.06 -31.30 5.81
N ILE A 191 -33.37 -30.32 4.96
CA ILE A 191 -32.37 -29.37 4.45
C ILE A 191 -31.80 -28.69 5.69
N PRO A 192 -30.51 -28.93 6.06
CA PRO A 192 -29.90 -28.13 7.11
C PRO A 192 -29.96 -26.69 6.61
N GLN A 193 -30.57 -25.80 7.39
CA GLN A 193 -30.51 -24.36 7.14
C GLN A 193 -29.08 -24.02 6.74
N ALA A 194 -28.89 -23.47 5.54
CA ALA A 194 -27.57 -23.18 5.01
C ALA A 194 -26.81 -22.38 6.08
N GLN A 195 -25.88 -23.04 6.76
CA GLN A 195 -24.99 -22.38 7.69
C GLN A 195 -24.25 -21.38 6.83
N THR A 196 -24.52 -20.08 6.98
CA THR A 196 -23.72 -19.03 6.34
C THR A 196 -22.31 -19.22 6.88
N VAL A 197 -21.47 -19.93 6.12
CA VAL A 197 -20.09 -20.18 6.50
C VAL A 197 -19.45 -18.80 6.55
N GLN A 198 -19.15 -18.33 7.76
CA GLN A 198 -18.50 -17.05 7.96
C GLN A 198 -17.20 -17.06 7.16
N SER A 199 -17.14 -16.24 6.10
CA SER A 199 -15.96 -16.19 5.25
C SER A 199 -14.94 -15.29 5.92
N LEU A 200 -13.87 -15.86 6.44
CA LEU A 200 -12.96 -15.13 7.30
C LEU A 200 -11.77 -14.56 6.51
N VAL A 201 -11.50 -13.27 6.64
CA VAL A 201 -10.33 -12.63 6.02
C VAL A 201 -9.05 -13.08 6.74
N ARG A 202 -8.15 -13.71 5.98
CA ARG A 202 -6.83 -14.21 6.45
C ARG A 202 -5.66 -13.33 6.03
N ALA A 203 -5.82 -12.66 4.89
CA ALA A 203 -4.82 -11.74 4.39
C ALA A 203 -5.47 -10.64 3.56
N VAL A 204 -4.79 -9.50 3.51
CA VAL A 204 -5.17 -8.33 2.72
C VAL A 204 -3.97 -7.96 1.85
N GLU A 205 -4.13 -8.01 0.53
CA GLU A 205 -3.16 -7.46 -0.42
C GLU A 205 -3.57 -6.03 -0.76
N ILE A 206 -2.65 -5.09 -0.57
CA ILE A 206 -2.84 -3.67 -0.84
C ILE A 206 -1.76 -3.21 -1.81
N SER A 207 -2.17 -2.65 -2.94
CA SER A 207 -1.29 -2.05 -3.92
C SER A 207 -1.60 -0.56 -4.08
N LEU A 208 -0.58 0.28 -3.92
CA LEU A 208 -0.67 1.73 -4.02
C LEU A 208 0.08 2.22 -5.25
N THR A 209 -0.58 3.02 -6.09
CA THR A 209 0.04 3.70 -7.22
C THR A 209 0.45 5.11 -6.82
N GLN A 210 1.75 5.39 -6.85
CA GLN A 210 2.35 6.67 -6.50
C GLN A 210 2.16 7.73 -7.61
N PRO A 211 2.36 9.03 -7.33
CA PRO A 211 2.33 10.11 -8.31
C PRO A 211 3.25 9.89 -9.52
N ASN A 212 4.40 9.24 -9.30
CA ASN A 212 5.38 8.86 -10.32
C ASN A 212 4.96 7.65 -11.19
N ASN A 213 3.73 7.16 -11.03
CA ASN A 213 3.15 6.02 -11.75
C ASN A 213 3.80 4.66 -11.43
N GLN A 214 4.54 4.55 -10.32
CA GLN A 214 5.00 3.27 -9.78
C GLN A 214 3.94 2.68 -8.85
N ALA A 215 3.71 1.37 -8.95
CA ALA A 215 2.90 0.63 -8.01
C ALA A 215 3.80 -0.10 -7.01
N VAL A 216 3.38 -0.11 -5.74
CA VAL A 216 4.00 -0.91 -4.68
C VAL A 216 2.90 -1.74 -4.05
N SER A 217 3.10 -3.06 -3.96
CA SER A 217 2.16 -3.99 -3.33
C SER A 217 2.74 -4.57 -2.04
N ARG A 218 1.87 -4.81 -1.05
CA ARG A 218 2.20 -5.55 0.16
C ARG A 218 1.02 -6.42 0.58
N VAL A 219 1.34 -7.62 1.07
CA VAL A 219 0.38 -8.53 1.69
C VAL A 219 0.51 -8.45 3.20
N PHE A 220 -0.62 -8.29 3.88
CA PHE A 220 -0.74 -8.28 5.33
C PHE A 220 -1.51 -9.50 5.78
N LEU A 221 -1.01 -10.18 6.81
CA LEU A 221 -1.75 -11.27 7.44
C LEU A 221 -2.64 -10.69 8.54
N THR A 222 -3.90 -11.10 8.56
CA THR A 222 -4.84 -10.78 9.62
C THR A 222 -4.83 -11.98 10.57
N GLY A 223 -3.80 -12.04 11.42
CA GLY A 223 -3.53 -13.20 12.26
C GLY A 223 -4.61 -13.41 13.31
N GLY A 224 -5.60 -14.22 12.96
CA GLY A 224 -6.54 -14.75 13.93
C GLY A 224 -6.16 -16.18 14.30
N VAL A 225 -5.65 -16.35 15.51
CA VAL A 225 -5.98 -17.53 16.32
C VAL A 225 -7.41 -17.28 16.79
N TYR A 226 -8.37 -17.87 16.08
CA TYR A 226 -9.78 -17.86 16.48
C TYR A 226 -10.03 -18.98 17.48
#